data_AF-A0A3E0BWH8-F1
#
_entry.id   AF-A0A3E0BWH8-F1
#
_cell.length_a   1.000
_cell.length_b   1.000
_cell.length_c   1.000
_cell.angle_alpha   90.00
_cell.angle_beta   90.00
_cell.angle_gamma   90.00
#
_symmetry.space_group_name_H-M   'P 1'
#
loop_
_entity.id
_entity.type
_entity.pdbx_description
1 polymer ?
#
loop_
_entity_poly.entity_id
_entity_poly.type
_entity_poly.pdbx_seq_one_letter_code
_entity_poly.pdbx_strand_id
1 'polypeptide(L)'
;MSERIAPGAAALIEQHQRRIDLITQCANEPNRAEFERKWLSVLRGCAAWFSTLPLSPQLYHDAGGAFRCTVETAFFAMRLASGRKFGTNLPSEQRRRIEPQYNYAVFLCATCSRLDEPYRYFQILRDTDRVEWNPSVHGALEPWLGNAPYRIVVRPVPLPVERMRTGMLAQVLIGSQLLAGLDGEVLAETFGAINPIPHPQGIETLLHKVVREAVNVADESDRKAQRGVFAPVSYTVPSAVQVAAELQPVVAPGPTPASPSPSPSAATSVPQGAPEAPAAEAATVRGTSASLSPSDAAVAPTPMQAAEGASLGRSASPSSERLAVSSPAARAQSLHEAIGITPGPDPAATAPEQMLVDPTGMRATPRAADTRVRPEAPAGFDDVLKGLPNSVRELFVALREDVIAGSAKVEWNDKGLVIGKRLIGSYGLASSTLVEHMRKRSLMVADGSTDITLAPRAGQLILERPA
;
A
#
# COMPACT_ATOMS: atom_id res chain seq x y z
N MET A 1 3.94 11.79 28.67
CA MET A 1 3.32 10.50 28.31
C MET A 1 1.83 10.75 28.11
N SER A 2 1.21 10.11 27.13
CA SER A 2 -0.22 10.31 26.82
C SER A 2 -0.90 8.94 26.89
N GLU A 3 -1.79 8.79 27.86
CA GLU A 3 -2.62 7.60 28.07
C GLU A 3 -3.70 7.57 26.98
N ARG A 4 -3.82 6.45 26.26
CA ARG A 4 -4.78 6.31 25.16
C ARG A 4 -5.69 5.11 25.37
N ILE A 5 -6.98 5.38 25.36
CA ILE A 5 -8.02 4.36 25.15
C ILE A 5 -8.14 4.16 23.64
N ALA A 6 -8.11 2.90 23.21
CA ALA A 6 -8.36 2.50 21.84
C ALA A 6 -9.86 2.63 21.48
N PRO A 7 -10.29 3.57 20.62
CA PRO A 7 -11.54 3.37 19.87
C PRO A 7 -11.40 2.09 19.03
N GLY A 8 -12.42 1.25 19.05
CA GLY A 8 -12.42 0.00 18.30
C GLY A 8 -12.45 0.22 16.79
N ALA A 9 -12.04 -0.80 16.03
CA ALA A 9 -11.90 -0.76 14.57
C ALA A 9 -13.10 -0.15 13.82
N ALA A 10 -14.33 -0.34 14.32
CA ALA A 10 -15.54 0.21 13.73
C ALA A 10 -15.54 1.76 13.66
N ALA A 11 -15.09 2.44 14.73
CA ALA A 11 -15.03 3.90 14.77
C ALA A 11 -13.96 4.47 13.80
N LEU A 12 -12.84 3.75 13.63
CA LEU A 12 -11.81 4.12 12.65
C LEU A 12 -12.30 3.96 11.20
N ILE A 13 -13.09 2.90 10.92
CA ILE A 13 -13.75 2.70 9.63
C ILE A 13 -14.73 3.85 9.36
N GLU A 14 -15.59 4.19 10.31
CA GLU A 14 -16.56 5.28 10.20
C GLU A 14 -15.88 6.65 9.97
N GLN A 15 -14.83 6.96 10.75
CA GLN A 15 -14.03 8.18 10.58
C GLN A 15 -13.45 8.35 9.17
N HIS A 16 -13.16 7.24 8.48
CA HIS A 16 -12.59 7.23 7.13
C HIS A 16 -13.59 6.84 6.03
N GLN A 17 -14.89 6.74 6.34
CA GLN A 17 -15.93 6.23 5.44
C GLN A 17 -15.89 6.87 4.04
N ARG A 18 -15.82 8.21 3.95
CA ARG A 18 -15.76 8.95 2.67
C ARG A 18 -14.62 8.49 1.74
N ARG A 19 -13.52 7.99 2.29
CA ARG A 19 -12.37 7.50 1.49
C ARG A 19 -12.47 6.01 1.21
N ILE A 20 -13.09 5.25 2.11
CA ILE A 20 -13.49 3.87 1.87
C ILE A 20 -14.51 3.81 0.72
N ASP A 21 -15.48 4.72 0.65
CA ASP A 21 -16.44 4.84 -0.45
C ASP A 21 -15.75 5.04 -1.82
N LEU A 22 -14.66 5.83 -1.85
CA LEU A 22 -13.85 6.01 -3.05
C LEU A 22 -13.06 4.74 -3.41
N ILE A 23 -12.58 3.98 -2.42
CA ILE A 23 -11.98 2.66 -2.66
C ILE A 23 -13.03 1.69 -3.22
N THR A 24 -14.26 1.69 -2.70
CA THR A 24 -15.40 0.90 -3.23
C THR A 24 -15.66 1.21 -4.71
N GLN A 25 -15.66 2.50 -5.07
CA GLN A 25 -15.83 2.93 -6.47
C GLN A 25 -14.68 2.45 -7.37
N CYS A 26 -13.43 2.51 -6.92
CA CYS A 26 -12.28 2.02 -7.69
C CYS A 26 -12.15 0.48 -7.70
N ALA A 27 -12.66 -0.21 -6.69
CA ALA A 27 -12.71 -1.68 -6.64
C ALA A 27 -13.64 -2.24 -7.73
N ASN A 28 -14.75 -1.53 -8.01
CA ASN A 28 -15.76 -1.90 -9.01
C ASN A 28 -16.26 -3.35 -8.85
N GLU A 29 -16.38 -3.81 -7.61
CA GLU A 29 -16.89 -5.14 -7.23
C GLU A 29 -18.43 -5.06 -7.19
N PRO A 30 -19.16 -5.68 -8.16
CA PRO A 30 -20.61 -5.51 -8.27
C PRO A 30 -21.38 -6.22 -7.15
N ASN A 31 -20.81 -7.28 -6.56
CA ASN A 31 -21.43 -8.00 -5.46
C ASN A 31 -20.99 -7.41 -4.13
N ARG A 32 -21.92 -6.75 -3.42
CA ARG A 32 -21.64 -6.16 -2.10
C ARG A 32 -21.13 -7.18 -1.08
N ALA A 33 -21.62 -8.43 -1.08
CA ALA A 33 -21.13 -9.45 -0.16
C ALA A 33 -19.67 -9.83 -0.44
N GLU A 34 -19.28 -9.87 -1.72
CA GLU A 34 -17.87 -10.04 -2.13
C GLU A 34 -17.02 -8.81 -1.78
N PHE A 35 -17.55 -7.60 -1.93
CA PHE A 35 -16.88 -6.39 -1.48
C PHE A 35 -16.58 -6.44 0.02
N GLU A 36 -17.59 -6.77 0.83
CA GLU A 36 -17.45 -6.87 2.28
C GLU A 36 -16.50 -8.00 2.70
N ARG A 37 -16.54 -9.14 2.00
CA ARG A 37 -15.69 -10.32 2.25
C ARG A 37 -14.23 -10.11 1.86
N LYS A 38 -13.95 -9.47 0.73
CA LYS A 38 -12.60 -9.38 0.15
C LYS A 38 -11.87 -8.07 0.47
N TRP A 39 -12.60 -6.96 0.55
CA TRP A 39 -12.01 -5.61 0.62
C TRP A 39 -12.24 -4.99 2.00
N LEU A 40 -13.48 -4.93 2.47
CA LEU A 40 -13.80 -4.31 3.76
C LEU A 40 -13.27 -5.14 4.94
N SER A 41 -13.19 -6.46 4.81
CA SER A 41 -12.53 -7.36 5.77
C SER A 41 -11.07 -6.98 6.02
N VAL A 42 -10.30 -6.72 4.95
CA VAL A 42 -8.89 -6.30 5.01
C VAL A 42 -8.77 -4.93 5.67
N LEU A 43 -9.64 -3.96 5.31
CA LEU A 43 -9.66 -2.65 5.96
C LEU A 43 -10.00 -2.74 7.46
N ARG A 44 -10.99 -3.56 7.84
CA ARG A 44 -11.33 -3.84 9.25
C ARG A 44 -10.16 -4.52 9.98
N GLY A 45 -9.48 -5.45 9.32
CA GLY A 45 -8.25 -6.08 9.82
C GLY A 45 -7.15 -5.06 10.07
N CYS A 46 -6.88 -4.15 9.14
CA CYS A 46 -5.93 -3.05 9.31
C CYS A 46 -6.35 -2.08 10.43
N ALA A 47 -7.64 -1.77 10.57
CA ALA A 47 -8.14 -0.92 11.65
C ALA A 47 -7.88 -1.55 13.03
N ALA A 48 -8.17 -2.86 13.19
CA ALA A 48 -7.84 -3.60 14.41
C ALA A 48 -6.32 -3.81 14.61
N TRP A 49 -5.56 -3.91 13.51
CA TRP A 49 -4.11 -4.04 13.53
C TRP A 49 -3.42 -2.84 14.16
N PHE A 50 -3.81 -1.64 13.72
CA PHE A 50 -3.20 -0.39 14.16
C PHE A 50 -3.89 0.24 15.36
N SER A 51 -5.21 0.06 15.52
CA SER A 51 -6.04 0.87 16.42
C SER A 51 -5.66 2.37 16.30
N THR A 52 -5.39 3.08 17.40
CA THR A 52 -4.97 4.49 17.39
C THR A 52 -3.46 4.74 17.33
N LEU A 53 -2.67 3.78 16.86
CA LEU A 53 -1.24 4.00 16.61
C LEU A 53 -1.01 5.11 15.56
N PRO A 54 -0.06 6.03 15.80
CA PRO A 54 0.55 6.82 14.74
C PRO A 54 1.42 5.92 13.85
N LEU A 55 1.70 6.34 12.62
CA LEU A 55 2.53 5.58 11.70
C LEU A 55 4.02 5.70 12.07
N SER A 56 4.52 6.93 12.17
CA SER A 56 5.88 7.25 12.60
C SER A 56 5.92 8.63 13.26
N PRO A 57 7.05 9.06 13.86
CA PRO A 57 7.17 10.39 14.44
C PRO A 57 7.14 11.53 13.42
N GLN A 58 7.32 11.24 12.12
CA GLN A 58 7.41 12.25 11.05
C GLN A 58 6.20 12.24 10.09
N LEU A 59 5.56 11.09 9.91
CA LEU A 59 4.45 10.90 8.96
C LEU A 59 3.27 10.29 9.70
N TYR A 60 2.07 10.82 9.46
CA TYR A 60 0.84 10.38 10.10
C TYR A 60 1.01 10.19 11.63
N HIS A 61 1.53 11.23 12.28
CA HIS A 61 1.95 11.22 13.69
C HIS A 61 0.77 11.35 14.69
N ASP A 62 -0.43 11.60 14.18
CA ASP A 62 -1.68 11.70 14.94
C ASP A 62 -2.18 10.35 15.47
N ALA A 63 -3.13 10.38 16.40
CA ALA A 63 -3.89 9.18 16.78
C ALA A 63 -4.63 8.58 15.57
N GLY A 64 -4.51 7.26 15.37
CA GLY A 64 -5.07 6.56 14.21
C GLY A 64 -4.33 6.83 12.89
N GLY A 65 -3.21 7.55 12.92
CA GLY A 65 -2.46 7.92 11.73
C GLY A 65 -1.99 6.73 10.87
N ALA A 66 -1.66 5.60 11.48
CA ALA A 66 -1.27 4.40 10.73
C ALA A 66 -2.43 3.84 9.89
N PHE A 67 -3.66 3.85 10.42
CA PHE A 67 -4.84 3.46 9.66
C PHE A 67 -5.23 4.52 8.61
N ARG A 68 -5.12 5.83 8.92
CA ARG A 68 -5.28 6.92 7.95
C ARG A 68 -4.36 6.74 6.74
N CYS A 69 -3.08 6.46 6.98
CA CYS A 69 -2.08 6.18 5.94
C CYS A 69 -2.49 4.98 5.08
N THR A 70 -2.97 3.91 5.71
CA THR A 70 -3.39 2.68 5.04
C THR A 70 -4.54 2.94 4.06
N VAL A 71 -5.59 3.64 4.49
CA VAL A 71 -6.75 3.98 3.64
C VAL A 71 -6.34 4.96 2.53
N GLU A 72 -5.47 5.93 2.80
CA GLU A 72 -4.96 6.86 1.79
C GLU A 72 -4.10 6.15 0.74
N THR A 73 -3.15 5.31 1.14
CA THR A 73 -2.29 4.54 0.24
C THR A 73 -3.11 3.60 -0.63
N ALA A 74 -4.11 2.91 -0.05
CA ALA A 74 -5.04 2.07 -0.81
C ALA A 74 -5.83 2.88 -1.85
N PHE A 75 -6.40 4.03 -1.48
CA PHE A 75 -7.10 4.90 -2.42
C PHE A 75 -6.20 5.40 -3.56
N PHE A 76 -4.99 5.87 -3.26
CA PHE A 76 -4.05 6.34 -4.28
C PHE A 76 -3.59 5.19 -5.19
N ALA A 77 -3.33 4.00 -4.64
CA ALA A 77 -2.92 2.83 -5.43
C ALA A 77 -4.01 2.38 -6.39
N MET A 78 -5.26 2.28 -5.91
CA MET A 78 -6.41 1.92 -6.74
C MET A 78 -6.66 2.94 -7.86
N ARG A 79 -6.61 4.24 -7.55
CA ARG A 79 -6.76 5.31 -8.54
C ARG A 79 -5.62 5.32 -9.57
N LEU A 80 -4.38 5.00 -9.17
CA LEU A 80 -3.26 4.84 -10.09
C LEU A 80 -3.44 3.60 -10.97
N ALA A 81 -3.88 2.47 -10.41
CA ALA A 81 -4.14 1.23 -11.13
C ALA A 81 -5.18 1.40 -12.24
N SER A 82 -6.28 2.14 -11.99
CA SER A 82 -7.31 2.42 -13.01
C SER A 82 -6.76 3.14 -14.27
N GLY A 83 -5.61 3.81 -14.17
CA GLY A 83 -4.92 4.45 -15.29
C GLY A 83 -3.85 3.58 -15.99
N ARG A 84 -3.68 2.32 -15.57
CA ARG A 84 -2.67 1.39 -16.09
C ARG A 84 -3.36 0.13 -16.65
N LYS A 85 -2.73 -0.54 -17.62
CA LYS A 85 -3.21 -1.81 -18.17
C LYS A 85 -2.32 -2.95 -17.70
N PHE A 86 -2.90 -3.93 -17.02
CA PHE A 86 -2.20 -5.15 -16.60
C PHE A 86 -2.26 -6.21 -17.71
N GLY A 87 -1.35 -7.19 -17.69
CA GLY A 87 -1.32 -8.29 -18.66
C GLY A 87 -1.26 -7.85 -20.13
N THR A 88 -0.48 -6.81 -20.46
CA THR A 88 -0.38 -6.26 -21.84
C THR A 88 0.23 -7.23 -22.84
N ASN A 89 1.01 -8.19 -22.34
CA ASN A 89 1.57 -9.36 -23.02
C ASN A 89 0.54 -10.49 -23.28
N LEU A 90 -0.61 -10.48 -22.59
CA LEU A 90 -1.60 -11.57 -22.64
C LEU A 90 -2.72 -11.31 -23.65
N PRO A 91 -3.32 -12.37 -24.25
CA PRO A 91 -4.51 -12.26 -25.11
C PRO A 91 -5.72 -11.65 -24.38
N SER A 92 -6.63 -11.04 -25.15
CA SER A 92 -7.79 -10.29 -24.61
C SER A 92 -8.65 -11.07 -23.61
N GLU A 93 -8.94 -12.35 -23.88
CA GLU A 93 -9.74 -13.19 -22.98
C GLU A 93 -9.04 -13.51 -21.66
N GLN A 94 -7.72 -13.73 -21.69
CA GLN A 94 -6.93 -13.95 -20.49
C GLN A 94 -6.78 -12.64 -19.69
N ARG A 95 -6.59 -11.50 -20.38
CA ARG A 95 -6.53 -10.17 -19.75
C ARG A 95 -7.80 -9.84 -18.98
N ARG A 96 -8.98 -10.13 -19.57
CA ARG A 96 -10.29 -9.95 -18.90
C ARG A 96 -10.42 -10.72 -17.59
N ARG A 97 -9.71 -11.84 -17.43
CA ARG A 97 -9.71 -12.66 -16.20
C ARG A 97 -8.69 -12.15 -15.17
N ILE A 98 -7.50 -11.73 -15.62
CA ILE A 98 -6.38 -11.37 -14.74
C ILE A 98 -6.40 -9.90 -14.29
N GLU A 99 -6.97 -8.98 -15.07
CA GLU A 99 -6.99 -7.55 -14.75
C GLU A 99 -7.79 -7.22 -13.47
N PRO A 100 -8.95 -7.86 -13.18
CA PRO A 100 -9.62 -7.75 -11.88
C PRO A 100 -8.79 -8.34 -10.73
N GLN A 101 -8.00 -9.39 -10.96
CA GLN A 101 -7.11 -9.98 -9.97
C GLN A 101 -5.98 -9.01 -9.61
N TYR A 102 -5.34 -8.38 -10.61
CA TYR A 102 -4.33 -7.34 -10.37
C TYR A 102 -4.92 -6.11 -9.65
N ASN A 103 -6.14 -5.68 -9.97
CA ASN A 103 -6.81 -4.59 -9.24
C ASN A 103 -6.96 -4.92 -7.75
N TYR A 104 -7.36 -6.16 -7.43
CA TYR A 104 -7.45 -6.62 -6.05
C TYR A 104 -6.06 -6.77 -5.38
N ALA A 105 -5.06 -7.28 -6.11
CA ALA A 105 -3.69 -7.39 -5.63
C ALA A 105 -3.06 -6.02 -5.30
N VAL A 106 -3.33 -4.98 -6.10
CA VAL A 106 -2.94 -3.58 -5.80
C VAL A 106 -3.47 -3.16 -4.44
N PHE A 107 -4.76 -3.40 -4.18
CA PHE A 107 -5.39 -3.07 -2.91
C PHE A 107 -4.78 -3.83 -1.73
N LEU A 108 -4.55 -5.15 -1.86
CA LEU A 108 -3.91 -5.96 -0.82
C LEU A 108 -2.49 -5.46 -0.50
N CYS A 109 -1.68 -5.21 -1.54
CA CYS A 109 -0.31 -4.72 -1.37
C CYS A 109 -0.26 -3.33 -0.75
N ALA A 110 -1.15 -2.42 -1.17
CA ALA A 110 -1.22 -1.06 -0.66
C ALA A 110 -1.67 -1.02 0.80
N THR A 111 -2.73 -1.75 1.16
CA THR A 111 -3.21 -1.84 2.55
C THR A 111 -2.19 -2.48 3.49
N CYS A 112 -1.44 -3.47 3.01
CA CYS A 112 -0.44 -4.17 3.83
C CYS A 112 0.96 -3.53 3.81
N SER A 113 1.17 -2.47 3.02
CA SER A 113 2.50 -1.91 2.72
C SER A 113 3.29 -1.40 3.93
N ARG A 114 2.61 -0.95 5.00
CA ARG A 114 3.22 -0.33 6.19
C ARG A 114 2.81 -0.98 7.53
N LEU A 115 2.34 -2.23 7.53
CA LEU A 115 1.92 -2.96 8.75
C LEU A 115 2.99 -3.03 9.86
N ASP A 116 4.27 -2.98 9.47
CA ASP A 116 5.42 -3.02 10.37
C ASP A 116 5.83 -1.64 10.90
N GLU A 117 5.40 -0.55 10.26
CA GLU A 117 5.99 0.78 10.46
C GLU A 117 5.87 1.29 11.90
N PRO A 118 4.72 1.19 12.60
CA PRO A 118 4.63 1.66 13.99
C PRO A 118 5.56 0.88 14.94
N TYR A 119 5.69 -0.43 14.74
CA TYR A 119 6.56 -1.27 15.57
C TYR A 119 8.04 -0.89 15.41
N ARG A 120 8.45 -0.45 14.21
CA ARG A 120 9.80 0.04 13.96
C ARG A 120 10.14 1.31 14.73
N TYR A 121 9.20 2.23 14.88
CA TYR A 121 9.45 3.52 15.53
C TYR A 121 9.10 3.58 17.02
N PHE A 122 8.23 2.68 17.49
CA PHE A 122 7.67 2.76 18.84
C PHE A 122 7.80 1.45 19.61
N GLN A 123 7.98 1.58 20.93
CA GLN A 123 7.63 0.56 21.91
C GLN A 123 6.19 0.83 22.35
N ILE A 124 5.32 -0.17 22.17
CA ILE A 124 3.91 -0.11 22.57
C ILE A 124 3.80 -0.98 23.82
N LEU A 125 3.49 -0.37 24.97
CA LEU A 125 3.40 -1.05 26.25
C LEU A 125 1.94 -1.06 26.71
N ARG A 126 1.39 -2.24 27.00
CA ARG A 126 0.06 -2.36 27.62
C ARG A 126 0.13 -1.85 29.06
N ASP A 127 -0.84 -1.05 29.49
CA ASP A 127 -0.70 -0.35 30.77
C ASP A 127 -0.93 -1.25 32.00
N THR A 128 -1.66 -2.36 31.85
CA THR A 128 -2.00 -3.28 32.94
C THR A 128 -0.81 -4.09 33.47
N ASP A 129 0.06 -4.57 32.59
CA ASP A 129 1.17 -5.49 32.91
C ASP A 129 2.53 -5.05 32.36
N ARG A 130 2.56 -3.95 31.59
CA ARG A 130 3.77 -3.34 31.00
C ARG A 130 4.47 -4.22 29.96
N VAL A 131 3.79 -5.26 29.45
CA VAL A 131 4.30 -6.11 28.37
C VAL A 131 4.38 -5.31 27.07
N GLU A 132 5.47 -5.49 26.31
CA GLU A 132 5.66 -4.86 25.00
C GLU A 132 4.91 -5.64 23.91
N TRP A 133 4.13 -4.93 23.09
CA TRP A 133 3.51 -5.51 21.91
C TRP A 133 4.57 -5.81 20.86
N ASN A 134 4.62 -7.07 20.45
CA ASN A 134 5.33 -7.54 19.27
C ASN A 134 4.31 -8.09 18.26
N PRO A 135 4.14 -7.47 17.07
CA PRO A 135 3.14 -7.88 16.09
C PRO A 135 3.37 -9.30 15.52
N SER A 136 4.62 -9.79 15.56
CA SER A 136 4.95 -11.15 15.08
C SER A 136 4.52 -12.25 16.05
N VAL A 137 4.33 -11.91 17.33
CA VAL A 137 3.93 -12.85 18.40
C VAL A 137 2.44 -12.72 18.71
N HIS A 138 1.94 -11.48 18.75
CA HIS A 138 0.60 -11.16 19.25
C HIS A 138 -0.42 -10.84 18.16
N GLY A 139 0.01 -10.68 16.90
CA GLY A 139 -0.83 -10.22 15.82
C GLY A 139 -1.30 -8.78 16.02
N ALA A 140 -2.55 -8.50 15.63
CA ALA A 140 -3.17 -7.18 15.68
C ALA A 140 -3.17 -6.56 17.10
N LEU A 141 -3.06 -5.23 17.19
CA LEU A 141 -2.99 -4.54 18.48
C LEU A 141 -4.31 -4.62 19.27
N GLU A 142 -5.45 -4.37 18.64
CA GLU A 142 -6.75 -4.28 19.33
C GLU A 142 -7.14 -5.59 20.06
N PRO A 143 -7.04 -6.80 19.45
CA PRO A 143 -7.28 -8.05 20.17
C PRO A 143 -6.29 -8.33 21.32
N TRP A 144 -5.04 -7.85 21.20
CA TRP A 144 -4.03 -8.03 22.25
C TRP A 144 -4.22 -7.06 23.44
N LEU A 145 -4.70 -5.84 23.18
CA LEU A 145 -5.09 -4.91 24.24
C LEU A 145 -6.37 -5.36 24.94
N GLY A 146 -7.35 -5.85 24.19
CA GLY A 146 -8.72 -5.97 24.69
C GLY A 146 -9.23 -4.60 25.13
N ASN A 147 -9.61 -4.48 26.40
CA ASN A 147 -10.05 -3.21 27.00
C ASN A 147 -8.94 -2.45 27.75
N ALA A 148 -7.69 -2.91 27.70
CA ALA A 148 -6.59 -2.27 28.43
C ALA A 148 -6.12 -0.97 27.73
N PRO A 149 -5.88 0.12 28.46
CA PRO A 149 -5.17 1.27 27.92
C PRO A 149 -3.71 0.91 27.61
N TYR A 150 -3.07 1.75 26.81
CA TYR A 150 -1.68 1.57 26.44
C TYR A 150 -0.94 2.89 26.28
N ARG A 151 0.38 2.77 26.31
CA ARG A 151 1.32 3.89 26.12
C ARG A 151 2.33 3.59 25.03
N ILE A 152 2.74 4.66 24.36
CA ILE A 152 3.69 4.66 23.26
C ILE A 152 4.96 5.36 23.73
N VAL A 153 6.11 4.71 23.55
CA VAL A 153 7.44 5.30 23.76
C VAL A 153 8.17 5.30 22.42
N VAL A 154 8.72 6.44 22.01
CA VAL A 154 9.52 6.55 20.77
C VAL A 154 10.85 5.82 20.98
N ARG A 155 11.22 4.92 20.09
CA ARG A 155 12.54 4.27 20.12
C ARG A 155 13.61 5.32 19.78
N PRO A 156 14.73 5.41 20.54
CA PRO A 156 15.82 6.32 20.22
C PRO A 156 16.44 6.08 18.84
N VAL A 157 16.46 4.80 18.42
CA VAL A 157 16.85 4.36 17.08
C VAL A 157 15.71 3.49 16.53
N PRO A 158 15.12 3.82 15.37
CA PRO A 158 14.11 2.97 14.74
C PRO A 158 14.70 1.61 14.32
N LEU A 159 13.88 0.56 14.37
CA LEU A 159 14.27 -0.75 13.85
C LEU A 159 14.50 -0.67 12.32
N PRO A 160 15.39 -1.53 11.75
CA PRO A 160 15.56 -1.61 10.30
C PRO A 160 14.24 -1.98 9.58
N VAL A 161 14.18 -1.64 8.29
CA VAL A 161 13.05 -2.03 7.42
C VAL A 161 13.21 -3.52 7.08
N GLU A 162 12.30 -4.35 7.60
CA GLU A 162 12.32 -5.80 7.38
C GLU A 162 11.16 -6.22 6.48
N ARG A 163 11.40 -6.28 5.16
CA ARG A 163 10.36 -6.67 4.18
C ARG A 163 9.73 -8.03 4.50
N MET A 164 10.55 -8.99 4.94
CA MET A 164 10.08 -10.32 5.34
C MET A 164 9.10 -10.26 6.51
N ARG A 165 9.37 -9.39 7.50
CA ARG A 165 8.46 -9.16 8.63
C ARG A 165 7.15 -8.59 8.10
N THR A 166 7.17 -7.53 7.29
CA THR A 166 5.91 -6.96 6.75
C THR A 166 5.12 -7.97 5.90
N GLY A 167 5.79 -8.81 5.10
CA GLY A 167 5.14 -9.88 4.34
C GLY A 167 4.47 -10.94 5.23
N MET A 168 5.12 -11.35 6.33
CA MET A 168 4.53 -12.25 7.31
C MET A 168 3.32 -11.63 8.02
N LEU A 169 3.41 -10.36 8.43
CA LEU A 169 2.27 -9.64 9.05
C LEU A 169 1.10 -9.49 8.06
N ALA A 170 1.39 -9.25 6.78
CA ALA A 170 0.39 -9.24 5.72
C ALA A 170 -0.28 -10.62 5.55
N GLN A 171 0.50 -11.71 5.58
CA GLN A 171 -0.05 -13.07 5.49
C GLN A 171 -1.00 -13.41 6.64
N VAL A 172 -0.72 -12.94 7.86
CA VAL A 172 -1.62 -13.09 9.02
C VAL A 172 -2.94 -12.34 8.82
N LEU A 173 -2.90 -11.16 8.20
CA LEU A 173 -4.07 -10.31 7.98
C LEU A 173 -4.93 -10.77 6.78
N ILE A 174 -4.28 -11.21 5.70
CA ILE A 174 -4.95 -11.63 4.45
C ILE A 174 -5.42 -13.09 4.53
N GLY A 175 -4.59 -13.98 5.11
CA GLY A 175 -4.83 -15.42 5.15
C GLY A 175 -4.82 -16.11 3.78
N SER A 176 -4.97 -17.43 3.76
CA SER A 176 -5.04 -18.21 2.52
C SER A 176 -6.33 -17.98 1.73
N GLN A 177 -7.44 -17.67 2.42
CA GLN A 177 -8.77 -17.57 1.81
C GLN A 177 -8.95 -16.35 0.89
N LEU A 178 -8.29 -15.23 1.19
CA LEU A 178 -8.34 -14.03 0.34
C LEU A 178 -7.35 -14.10 -0.83
N LEU A 179 -6.32 -14.94 -0.74
CA LEU A 179 -5.39 -15.23 -1.84
C LEU A 179 -5.91 -16.34 -2.78
N ALA A 180 -6.90 -17.11 -2.34
CA ALA A 180 -7.49 -18.19 -3.12
C ALA A 180 -8.16 -17.66 -4.41
N GLY A 181 -7.86 -18.30 -5.55
CA GLY A 181 -8.39 -17.90 -6.85
C GLY A 181 -7.64 -16.78 -7.56
N LEU A 182 -6.53 -16.29 -6.99
CA LEU A 182 -5.53 -15.52 -7.73
C LEU A 182 -4.61 -16.46 -8.53
N ASP A 183 -4.31 -16.09 -9.77
CA ASP A 183 -3.38 -16.81 -10.63
C ASP A 183 -1.95 -16.75 -10.04
N GLY A 184 -1.15 -17.79 -10.26
CA GLY A 184 0.20 -17.91 -9.67
C GLY A 184 1.15 -16.75 -10.02
N GLU A 185 1.00 -16.16 -11.22
CA GLU A 185 1.74 -14.95 -11.64
C GLU A 185 1.35 -13.73 -10.79
N VAL A 186 0.06 -13.51 -10.57
CA VAL A 186 -0.46 -12.42 -9.74
C VAL A 186 -0.01 -12.59 -8.29
N LEU A 187 -0.05 -13.82 -7.75
CA LEU A 187 0.44 -14.12 -6.40
C LEU A 187 1.95 -13.84 -6.26
N ALA A 188 2.76 -14.25 -7.23
CA ALA A 188 4.20 -14.00 -7.22
C ALA A 188 4.51 -12.49 -7.22
N GLU A 189 3.80 -11.70 -8.05
CA GLU A 189 3.94 -10.24 -8.02
C GLU A 189 3.42 -9.63 -6.70
N THR A 190 2.32 -10.15 -6.13
CA THR A 190 1.69 -9.64 -4.90
C THR A 190 2.68 -9.67 -3.74
N PHE A 191 3.31 -10.82 -3.47
CA PHE A 191 4.33 -10.92 -2.42
C PHE A 191 5.56 -10.04 -2.72
N GLY A 192 5.93 -9.90 -4.00
CA GLY A 192 6.99 -8.98 -4.42
C GLY A 192 6.67 -7.50 -4.19
N ALA A 193 5.39 -7.11 -4.20
CA ALA A 193 4.91 -5.73 -4.10
C ALA A 193 4.51 -5.28 -2.68
N ILE A 194 4.29 -6.20 -1.73
CA ILE A 194 4.09 -5.86 -0.31
C ILE A 194 5.36 -5.18 0.25
N ASN A 195 5.20 -4.02 0.89
CA ASN A 195 6.29 -3.14 1.37
C ASN A 195 7.34 -2.86 0.27
N PRO A 196 7.01 -2.09 -0.79
CA PRO A 196 7.84 -1.97 -1.99
C PRO A 196 9.20 -1.31 -1.73
N ILE A 197 10.25 -1.75 -2.45
CA ILE A 197 11.58 -1.14 -2.39
C ILE A 197 11.53 0.25 -3.04
N PRO A 198 11.99 1.35 -2.40
CA PRO A 198 11.93 2.70 -2.99
C PRO A 198 12.70 2.86 -4.31
N HIS A 199 13.82 2.14 -4.45
CA HIS A 199 14.72 2.15 -5.61
C HIS A 199 15.00 0.70 -6.09
N PRO A 200 14.02 0.05 -6.76
CA PRO A 200 14.16 -1.34 -7.17
C PRO A 200 15.29 -1.49 -8.19
N GLN A 201 16.06 -2.57 -8.07
CA GLN A 201 17.13 -2.92 -8.99
C GLN A 201 16.59 -3.94 -10.02
N GLY A 202 16.88 -3.73 -11.30
CA GLY A 202 16.42 -4.61 -12.38
C GLY A 202 15.00 -4.31 -12.87
N ILE A 203 14.26 -5.35 -13.25
CA ILE A 203 12.92 -5.23 -13.85
C ILE A 203 11.88 -5.06 -12.73
N GLU A 204 11.31 -3.86 -12.61
CA GLU A 204 10.18 -3.58 -11.73
C GLU A 204 8.85 -4.02 -12.40
N THR A 205 8.04 -4.79 -11.69
CA THR A 205 6.70 -5.15 -12.17
C THR A 205 5.71 -4.00 -12.05
N LEU A 206 4.64 -4.01 -12.86
CA LEU A 206 3.66 -2.92 -12.83
C LEU A 206 2.93 -2.84 -11.48
N LEU A 207 2.67 -3.99 -10.83
CA LEU A 207 2.08 -4.03 -9.49
C LEU A 207 2.98 -3.37 -8.45
N HIS A 208 4.27 -3.74 -8.39
CA HIS A 208 5.25 -3.11 -7.50
C HIS A 208 5.33 -1.60 -7.73
N LYS A 209 5.39 -1.19 -9.00
CA LYS A 209 5.45 0.23 -9.39
C LYS A 209 4.26 1.03 -8.90
N VAL A 210 3.04 0.54 -9.11
CA VAL A 210 1.81 1.24 -8.69
C VAL A 210 1.77 1.39 -7.17
N VAL A 211 2.10 0.34 -6.41
CA VAL A 211 2.10 0.39 -4.94
C VAL A 211 3.19 1.34 -4.43
N ARG A 212 4.38 1.33 -5.04
CA ARG A 212 5.48 2.26 -4.71
C ARG A 212 5.14 3.71 -5.01
N GLU A 213 4.56 3.99 -6.18
CA GLU A 213 4.05 5.32 -6.55
C GLU A 213 2.99 5.78 -5.55
N ALA A 214 2.07 4.89 -5.13
CA ALA A 214 1.02 5.21 -4.17
C ALA A 214 1.54 5.52 -2.76
N VAL A 215 2.51 4.75 -2.24
CA VAL A 215 3.16 5.02 -0.94
C VAL A 215 3.82 6.41 -0.96
N ASN A 216 4.55 6.74 -2.04
CA ASN A 216 5.18 8.05 -2.19
C ASN A 216 4.16 9.20 -2.26
N VAL A 217 3.01 8.98 -2.93
CA VAL A 217 1.92 9.96 -3.01
C VAL A 217 1.23 10.16 -1.65
N ALA A 218 1.04 9.09 -0.87
CA ALA A 218 0.50 9.18 0.49
C ALA A 218 1.43 9.96 1.42
N ASP A 219 2.70 9.56 1.47
CA ASP A 219 3.78 10.24 2.20
C ASP A 219 3.85 11.75 1.86
N GLU A 220 3.75 12.12 0.59
CA GLU A 220 3.79 13.52 0.16
C GLU A 220 2.47 14.27 0.42
N SER A 221 1.33 13.57 0.38
CA SER A 221 0.02 14.12 0.77
C SER A 221 0.01 14.49 2.25
N ASP A 222 0.53 13.64 3.13
CA ASP A 222 0.63 13.92 4.58
C ASP A 222 1.60 15.08 4.85
N ARG A 223 2.79 15.11 4.21
CA ARG A 223 3.73 16.26 4.33
C ARG A 223 3.10 17.59 3.89
N LYS A 224 2.27 17.58 2.83
CA LYS A 224 1.52 18.77 2.38
C LYS A 224 0.43 19.16 3.37
N ALA A 225 -0.31 18.19 3.89
CA ALA A 225 -1.33 18.42 4.92
C ALA A 225 -0.71 19.05 6.18
N GLN A 226 0.40 18.49 6.69
CA GLN A 226 1.14 19.04 7.84
C GLN A 226 1.58 20.51 7.62
N ARG A 227 2.10 20.85 6.43
CA ARG A 227 2.49 22.24 6.10
C ARG A 227 1.30 23.20 5.96
N GLY A 228 0.11 22.68 5.65
CA GLY A 228 -1.13 23.46 5.54
C GLY A 228 -1.79 23.77 6.88
N VAL A 229 -1.38 23.12 7.97
CA VAL A 229 -1.86 23.41 9.33
C VAL A 229 -1.12 24.65 9.87
N PHE A 230 -1.62 25.83 9.51
CA PHE A 230 -1.22 27.06 10.18
C PHE A 230 -1.73 27.06 11.62
N ALA A 231 -0.88 27.41 12.58
CA ALA A 231 -1.32 27.66 13.96
C ALA A 231 -2.40 28.76 13.96
N PRO A 232 -3.46 28.64 14.79
CA PRO A 232 -4.47 29.69 14.90
C PRO A 232 -3.79 30.97 15.38
N VAL A 233 -3.69 31.95 14.48
CA VAL A 233 -2.92 33.18 14.73
C VAL A 233 -3.67 34.01 15.75
N SER A 234 -3.25 33.90 17.02
CA SER A 234 -3.81 34.62 18.16
C SER A 234 -3.37 36.09 18.18
N TYR A 235 -3.64 36.84 17.11
CA TYR A 235 -3.73 38.28 17.23
C TYR A 235 -5.00 38.61 18.00
N THR A 236 -4.86 39.35 19.10
CA THR A 236 -5.97 40.11 19.67
C THR A 236 -6.37 41.16 18.65
N VAL A 237 -7.29 40.80 17.75
CA VAL A 237 -7.92 41.76 16.83
C VAL A 237 -8.59 42.82 17.70
N PRO A 238 -8.16 44.09 17.65
CA PRO A 238 -8.88 45.15 18.35
C PRO A 238 -10.31 45.15 17.85
N SER A 239 -11.27 45.37 18.74
CA SER A 239 -12.68 45.40 18.35
C SER A 239 -12.85 46.38 17.18
N ALA A 240 -13.66 46.03 16.18
CA ALA A 240 -13.93 46.94 15.05
C ALA A 240 -14.44 48.32 15.52
N VAL A 241 -15.03 48.38 16.73
CA VAL A 241 -15.42 49.61 17.41
C VAL A 241 -14.23 50.50 17.80
N GLN A 242 -13.10 49.92 18.19
CA GLN A 242 -11.87 50.65 18.55
C GLN A 242 -11.20 51.24 17.30
N VAL A 243 -11.08 50.44 16.23
CA VAL A 243 -10.54 50.89 14.94
C VAL A 243 -11.44 51.98 14.31
N ALA A 244 -12.76 51.87 14.47
CA ALA A 244 -13.70 52.90 14.03
C ALA A 244 -13.68 54.18 14.88
N ALA A 245 -13.23 54.11 16.15
CA ALA A 245 -13.08 55.28 17.01
C ALA A 245 -11.81 56.09 16.69
N GLU A 246 -10.72 55.42 16.33
CA GLU A 246 -9.45 56.09 15.95
C GLU A 246 -9.48 56.74 14.56
N LEU A 247 -10.42 56.34 13.69
CA LEU A 247 -10.52 56.81 12.30
C LEU A 247 -11.66 57.81 12.05
N GLN A 248 -12.22 58.46 13.08
CA GLN A 248 -13.25 59.49 12.87
C GLN A 248 -12.65 60.77 12.23
N PRO A 249 -13.06 61.16 11.01
CA PRO A 249 -12.66 62.44 10.45
C PRO A 249 -13.42 63.57 11.16
N VAL A 250 -12.71 64.65 11.51
CA VAL A 250 -13.33 65.86 12.05
C VAL A 250 -14.16 66.54 10.96
N VAL A 251 -15.47 66.30 10.96
CA VAL A 251 -16.44 66.99 10.11
C VAL A 251 -17.17 68.04 10.94
N ALA A 252 -16.97 69.31 10.62
CA ALA A 252 -17.68 70.43 11.25
C ALA A 252 -19.19 70.40 10.89
N PRO A 253 -20.08 70.83 11.78
CA PRO A 253 -21.52 70.61 11.64
C PRO A 253 -22.18 71.57 10.63
N GLY A 254 -23.04 71.01 9.77
CA GLY A 254 -24.04 71.72 8.97
C GLY A 254 -25.46 71.18 9.27
N PRO A 255 -26.51 72.01 9.32
CA PRO A 255 -27.77 71.64 9.98
C PRO A 255 -28.79 70.87 9.12
N THR A 256 -29.45 69.89 9.76
CA THR A 256 -30.81 69.36 9.44
C THR A 256 -31.91 70.39 9.79
N PRO A 257 -33.23 70.18 9.48
CA PRO A 257 -33.96 69.02 8.93
C PRO A 257 -34.74 69.37 7.61
N ALA A 258 -35.64 68.58 6.97
CA ALA A 258 -36.75 67.76 7.49
C ALA A 258 -37.41 66.82 6.44
N SER A 259 -38.25 65.91 6.93
CA SER A 259 -39.29 65.12 6.20
C SER A 259 -40.68 65.78 6.40
N PRO A 260 -41.81 65.37 5.76
CA PRO A 260 -42.10 64.12 5.03
C PRO A 260 -42.92 64.23 3.70
N SER A 261 -43.41 63.07 3.21
CA SER A 261 -44.29 62.72 2.05
C SER A 261 -45.60 63.56 1.89
N PRO A 262 -46.41 63.46 0.78
CA PRO A 262 -46.56 62.36 -0.20
C PRO A 262 -46.83 62.71 -1.71
N SER A 263 -47.15 61.68 -2.51
CA SER A 263 -47.58 61.59 -3.94
C SER A 263 -48.83 62.46 -4.31
N PRO A 264 -49.28 62.66 -5.60
CA PRO A 264 -49.12 61.74 -6.77
C PRO A 264 -49.08 62.34 -8.23
N SER A 265 -49.02 61.40 -9.21
CA SER A 265 -49.60 61.45 -10.58
C SER A 265 -49.03 62.28 -11.74
N ALA A 266 -48.63 61.52 -12.78
CA ALA A 266 -49.07 61.59 -14.19
C ALA A 266 -48.23 62.30 -15.29
N ALA A 267 -48.37 61.72 -16.50
CA ALA A 267 -48.10 62.22 -17.85
C ALA A 267 -46.67 62.15 -18.47
N THR A 268 -46.47 61.06 -19.24
CA THR A 268 -46.18 61.10 -20.69
C THR A 268 -45.04 61.98 -21.24
N SER A 269 -43.95 61.36 -21.72
CA SER A 269 -43.60 61.33 -23.17
C SER A 269 -42.26 60.61 -23.45
N VAL A 270 -42.15 60.06 -24.67
CA VAL A 270 -41.03 59.32 -25.30
C VAL A 270 -40.69 60.19 -26.56
N PRO A 271 -39.43 60.36 -27.07
CA PRO A 271 -38.67 59.21 -27.60
C PRO A 271 -37.13 59.26 -27.80
N GLN A 272 -36.64 58.08 -28.20
CA GLN A 272 -35.56 57.78 -29.18
C GLN A 272 -34.07 57.90 -28.80
N GLY A 273 -33.35 56.80 -29.05
CA GLY A 273 -31.89 56.68 -28.92
C GLY A 273 -31.35 55.23 -28.90
N ALA A 274 -31.75 54.37 -29.86
CA ALA A 274 -31.13 53.06 -30.12
C ALA A 274 -29.83 53.23 -30.97
N PRO A 275 -28.95 52.23 -31.19
CA PRO A 275 -29.08 50.76 -31.04
C PRO A 275 -27.89 50.12 -30.25
N GLU A 276 -27.57 48.81 -30.21
CA GLU A 276 -28.06 47.57 -30.85
C GLU A 276 -27.72 46.33 -29.97
N ALA A 277 -28.39 45.19 -30.19
CA ALA A 277 -28.02 43.85 -29.64
C ALA A 277 -27.31 43.00 -30.73
N PRO A 278 -26.89 41.71 -30.54
CA PRO A 278 -27.76 40.53 -30.27
C PRO A 278 -27.26 39.62 -29.12
N ALA A 279 -28.12 38.85 -28.40
CA ALA A 279 -28.66 37.49 -28.69
C ALA A 279 -27.60 36.35 -28.69
N ALA A 280 -27.85 35.10 -28.30
CA ALA A 280 -29.05 34.33 -27.91
C ALA A 280 -28.61 33.21 -26.90
N GLU A 281 -29.37 32.22 -26.43
CA GLU A 281 -30.73 31.73 -26.72
C GLU A 281 -31.22 30.86 -25.53
N ALA A 282 -32.54 30.68 -25.38
CA ALA A 282 -33.11 29.72 -24.43
C ALA A 282 -34.11 28.81 -25.15
N ALA A 283 -34.01 27.49 -24.95
CA ALA A 283 -34.98 26.52 -25.46
C ALA A 283 -35.71 25.85 -24.28
N THR A 284 -37.03 26.08 -24.20
CA THR A 284 -37.92 25.42 -23.24
C THR A 284 -38.85 24.48 -23.99
N VAL A 285 -39.01 23.24 -23.52
CA VAL A 285 -40.13 22.36 -23.92
C VAL A 285 -40.82 21.84 -22.67
N ARG A 286 -42.15 22.04 -22.60
CA ARG A 286 -43.04 21.54 -21.54
C ARG A 286 -43.45 20.09 -21.83
N GLY A 287 -43.79 19.30 -20.81
CA GLY A 287 -44.28 17.93 -21.01
C GLY A 287 -44.81 17.17 -19.79
N THR A 288 -45.83 17.71 -19.10
CA THR A 288 -46.89 16.98 -18.33
C THR A 288 -46.56 15.95 -17.21
N SER A 289 -47.31 16.08 -16.11
CA SER A 289 -47.28 15.20 -14.92
C SER A 289 -48.23 13.99 -15.01
N ALA A 290 -47.81 12.87 -14.41
CA ALA A 290 -48.61 11.83 -13.73
C ALA A 290 -47.59 10.96 -12.95
N SER A 291 -47.55 10.84 -11.62
CA SER A 291 -48.59 10.49 -10.64
C SER A 291 -49.38 9.24 -11.01
N LEU A 292 -49.00 8.09 -10.45
CA LEU A 292 -49.90 7.00 -10.00
C LEU A 292 -49.11 5.88 -9.29
N SER A 293 -49.44 5.66 -8.02
CA SER A 293 -49.41 4.35 -7.33
C SER A 293 -50.86 4.10 -6.87
N PRO A 294 -51.44 2.88 -6.98
CA PRO A 294 -51.29 1.81 -5.98
C PRO A 294 -51.13 0.42 -6.66
N SER A 295 -51.17 -0.76 -6.03
CA SER A 295 -51.37 -1.22 -4.63
C SER A 295 -50.16 -2.11 -4.22
N ASP A 296 -49.84 -2.39 -2.96
CA ASP A 296 -50.58 -2.91 -1.79
C ASP A 296 -51.09 -4.36 -1.92
N ALA A 297 -50.40 -5.28 -1.25
CA ALA A 297 -50.75 -6.69 -1.07
C ALA A 297 -49.95 -7.27 0.11
N ALA A 298 -50.14 -6.70 1.30
CA ALA A 298 -49.66 -7.34 2.53
C ALA A 298 -50.46 -8.63 2.82
N VAL A 299 -49.76 -9.72 3.11
CA VAL A 299 -50.36 -10.90 3.78
C VAL A 299 -49.62 -11.11 5.09
N ALA A 300 -50.23 -10.62 6.17
CA ALA A 300 -49.81 -10.84 7.55
C ALA A 300 -50.60 -12.01 8.18
N PRO A 301 -50.08 -12.68 9.22
CA PRO A 301 -50.58 -13.97 9.70
C PRO A 301 -51.65 -13.84 10.80
N THR A 302 -52.45 -14.89 11.02
CA THR A 302 -53.32 -15.06 12.20
C THR A 302 -53.67 -16.57 12.41
N PRO A 303 -54.19 -17.01 13.60
CA PRO A 303 -53.64 -18.21 14.26
C PRO A 303 -54.68 -19.21 14.81
N MET A 304 -54.21 -20.30 15.44
CA MET A 304 -54.88 -21.09 16.50
C MET A 304 -53.76 -21.82 17.31
N GLN A 305 -53.64 -21.66 18.63
CA GLN A 305 -54.42 -22.29 19.72
C GLN A 305 -54.34 -23.82 19.76
N ALA A 306 -54.22 -24.51 20.92
CA ALA A 306 -53.97 -24.11 22.33
C ALA A 306 -53.64 -25.36 23.19
N ALA A 307 -53.09 -25.15 24.41
CA ALA A 307 -53.11 -25.99 25.64
C ALA A 307 -51.81 -25.67 26.44
N GLU A 308 -51.80 -24.90 27.53
CA GLU A 308 -52.42 -25.06 28.87
C GLU A 308 -51.75 -26.09 29.80
N GLY A 309 -51.54 -25.70 31.06
CA GLY A 309 -50.84 -26.47 32.12
C GLY A 309 -49.74 -25.66 32.83
N ALA A 310 -50.09 -24.57 33.55
CA ALA A 310 -50.28 -24.59 35.01
C ALA A 310 -48.99 -24.96 35.79
N SER A 311 -48.19 -24.03 36.32
CA SER A 311 -48.40 -23.11 37.46
C SER A 311 -47.96 -23.65 38.84
N LEU A 312 -47.15 -22.82 39.50
CA LEU A 312 -46.82 -22.74 40.95
C LEU A 312 -45.79 -23.77 41.48
N GLY A 313 -44.75 -23.43 42.25
CA GLY A 313 -44.31 -22.15 42.81
C GLY A 313 -44.08 -22.23 44.32
N ARG A 314 -42.84 -22.02 44.80
CA ARG A 314 -42.49 -21.45 46.12
C ARG A 314 -40.98 -21.33 46.36
N SER A 315 -40.62 -20.31 47.12
CA SER A 315 -39.27 -19.89 47.53
C SER A 315 -38.63 -20.82 48.57
N ALA A 316 -37.29 -20.93 48.56
CA ALA A 316 -36.42 -20.59 49.71
C ALA A 316 -34.92 -20.80 49.39
N SER A 317 -34.12 -19.74 49.53
CA SER A 317 -32.67 -19.79 49.84
C SER A 317 -32.50 -19.97 51.38
N PRO A 318 -31.32 -20.29 51.96
CA PRO A 318 -29.93 -20.28 51.44
C PRO A 318 -29.23 -21.67 51.55
N SER A 319 -28.01 -21.93 51.05
CA SER A 319 -26.72 -21.28 51.37
C SER A 319 -25.58 -21.65 50.41
N SER A 320 -24.50 -20.87 50.48
CA SER A 320 -23.21 -20.95 49.75
C SER A 320 -22.64 -22.34 49.42
N GLU A 321 -22.13 -22.53 48.19
CA GLU A 321 -20.69 -22.34 47.89
C GLU A 321 -20.36 -22.30 46.38
N ARG A 322 -19.41 -21.42 46.03
CA ARG A 322 -18.53 -21.38 44.83
C ARG A 322 -19.11 -21.86 43.48
N LEU A 323 -19.56 -20.91 42.67
CA LEU A 323 -19.53 -21.03 41.21
C LEU A 323 -18.40 -20.19 40.62
N ALA A 324 -17.44 -20.85 39.96
CA ALA A 324 -16.49 -20.20 39.08
C ALA A 324 -17.21 -19.82 37.78
N VAL A 325 -17.39 -18.52 37.54
CA VAL A 325 -18.02 -18.04 36.30
C VAL A 325 -16.98 -17.98 35.20
N SER A 326 -17.01 -18.97 34.31
CA SER A 326 -16.23 -18.97 33.06
C SER A 326 -16.86 -18.01 32.04
N SER A 327 -16.41 -16.76 32.01
CA SER A 327 -16.68 -15.87 30.88
C SER A 327 -15.85 -16.27 29.66
N PRO A 328 -16.42 -16.30 28.44
CA PRO A 328 -15.68 -16.62 27.23
C PRO A 328 -14.79 -15.43 26.83
N ALA A 329 -13.53 -15.45 27.25
CA ALA A 329 -12.53 -14.54 26.72
C ALA A 329 -12.30 -14.87 25.23
N ALA A 330 -12.41 -13.86 24.36
CA ALA A 330 -12.08 -14.00 22.94
C ALA A 330 -10.62 -14.41 22.81
N ARG A 331 -10.38 -15.65 22.38
CA ARG A 331 -9.04 -16.22 22.22
C ARG A 331 -8.36 -15.53 21.05
N ALA A 332 -7.28 -14.78 21.32
CA ALA A 332 -6.41 -14.27 20.27
C ALA A 332 -5.84 -15.45 19.48
N GLN A 333 -6.11 -15.48 18.16
CA GLN A 333 -5.61 -16.53 17.28
C GLN A 333 -4.09 -16.47 17.23
N SER A 334 -3.45 -17.61 17.46
CA SER A 334 -1.98 -17.69 17.41
C SER A 334 -1.48 -17.69 15.97
N LEU A 335 -0.22 -17.29 15.75
CA LEU A 335 0.43 -17.33 14.44
C LEU A 335 0.32 -18.70 13.74
N HIS A 336 0.36 -19.80 14.51
CA HIS A 336 0.18 -21.17 14.00
C HIS A 336 -1.23 -21.41 13.45
N GLU A 337 -2.24 -20.90 14.14
CA GLU A 337 -3.65 -21.00 13.76
C GLU A 337 -3.95 -20.16 12.50
N ALA A 338 -3.35 -18.97 12.40
CA ALA A 338 -3.45 -18.10 11.22
C ALA A 338 -2.73 -18.65 9.96
N ILE A 339 -1.66 -19.43 10.13
CA ILE A 339 -0.95 -20.12 9.03
C ILE A 339 -1.62 -21.46 8.68
N GLY A 340 -2.62 -21.92 9.45
CA GLY A 340 -3.33 -23.17 9.20
C GLY A 340 -2.62 -24.42 9.70
N ILE A 341 -1.67 -24.28 10.63
CA ILE A 341 -0.99 -25.39 11.29
C ILE A 341 -1.85 -25.79 12.50
N THR A 342 -2.63 -26.87 12.36
CA THR A 342 -3.41 -27.43 13.47
C THR A 342 -2.51 -28.21 14.42
N PRO A 343 -2.63 -28.03 15.75
CA PRO A 343 -2.01 -28.95 16.70
C PRO A 343 -2.80 -30.27 16.68
N GLY A 344 -2.15 -31.35 16.22
CA GLY A 344 -2.69 -32.70 16.34
C GLY A 344 -2.74 -33.15 17.82
N PRO A 345 -3.63 -34.10 18.18
CA PRO A 345 -3.69 -34.63 19.54
C PRO A 345 -2.44 -35.46 19.86
N ASP A 346 -1.90 -35.30 21.07
CA ASP A 346 -0.75 -36.07 21.57
C ASP A 346 -1.05 -37.58 21.59
N PRO A 347 -0.19 -38.41 20.95
CA PRO A 347 -0.16 -39.84 21.20
C PRO A 347 0.98 -40.18 22.16
N ALA A 348 0.64 -40.38 23.43
CA ALA A 348 1.56 -41.06 24.33
C ALA A 348 1.76 -42.52 23.90
N ALA A 349 3.02 -42.97 23.86
CA ALA A 349 3.45 -44.37 23.77
C ALA A 349 3.03 -45.21 22.54
N THR A 350 3.79 -45.11 21.44
CA THR A 350 4.68 -46.21 20.99
C THR A 350 5.56 -45.75 19.82
N ALA A 351 6.87 -45.88 19.95
CA ALA A 351 7.82 -45.49 18.90
C ALA A 351 8.26 -46.71 18.08
N PRO A 352 8.10 -46.70 16.74
CA PRO A 352 8.97 -47.43 15.83
C PRO A 352 10.20 -46.57 15.49
N GLU A 353 11.36 -47.21 15.34
CA GLU A 353 12.63 -46.54 15.05
C GLU A 353 12.57 -45.76 13.74
N GLN A 354 12.67 -44.43 13.82
CA GLN A 354 12.96 -43.59 12.66
C GLN A 354 14.47 -43.54 12.45
N MET A 355 14.92 -43.90 11.25
CA MET A 355 16.33 -43.80 10.88
C MET A 355 16.83 -42.36 11.09
N LEU A 356 17.97 -42.23 11.78
CA LEU A 356 18.63 -40.96 12.04
C LEU A 356 19.17 -40.38 10.73
N VAL A 357 18.37 -39.56 10.06
CA VAL A 357 18.83 -38.76 8.90
C VAL A 357 19.60 -37.56 9.43
N ASP A 358 20.92 -37.56 9.22
CA ASP A 358 21.77 -36.41 9.51
C ASP A 358 21.36 -35.21 8.62
N PRO A 359 20.85 -34.10 9.18
CA PRO A 359 20.38 -32.95 8.40
C PRO A 359 21.52 -32.19 7.70
N THR A 360 22.79 -32.54 7.93
CA THR A 360 23.95 -31.98 7.23
C THR A 360 24.01 -32.44 5.76
N GLY A 361 23.29 -33.50 5.38
CA GLY A 361 23.33 -34.10 4.04
C GLY A 361 22.47 -33.45 2.95
N MET A 362 21.53 -32.55 3.26
CA MET A 362 20.59 -31.96 2.29
C MET A 362 20.86 -30.48 1.96
N ARG A 363 22.13 -30.07 1.97
CA ARG A 363 22.52 -28.78 1.38
C ARG A 363 22.49 -28.92 -0.14
N ALA A 364 21.66 -28.10 -0.81
CA ALA A 364 21.71 -27.95 -2.27
C ALA A 364 23.17 -27.70 -2.70
N THR A 365 23.61 -28.42 -3.74
CA THR A 365 25.01 -28.40 -4.19
C THR A 365 25.51 -26.95 -4.33
N PRO A 366 26.47 -26.49 -3.51
CA PRO A 366 27.13 -25.24 -3.79
C PRO A 366 27.83 -25.42 -5.14
N ARG A 367 27.51 -24.58 -6.14
CA ARG A 367 28.34 -24.46 -7.36
C ARG A 367 29.75 -24.23 -6.84
N ALA A 368 30.65 -25.17 -7.14
CA ALA A 368 31.91 -25.29 -6.44
C ALA A 368 32.59 -23.92 -6.33
N ALA A 369 32.93 -23.52 -5.10
CA ALA A 369 33.97 -22.53 -4.86
C ALA A 369 35.29 -23.21 -5.25
N ASP A 370 35.44 -23.42 -6.55
CA ASP A 370 36.48 -24.22 -7.13
C ASP A 370 37.79 -23.48 -6.89
N THR A 371 38.80 -24.18 -6.40
CA THR A 371 40.09 -23.59 -6.02
C THR A 371 40.92 -23.36 -7.28
N ARG A 372 40.33 -22.63 -8.23
CA ARG A 372 40.96 -22.23 -9.49
C ARG A 372 41.88 -21.07 -9.19
N VAL A 373 43.15 -21.26 -9.51
CA VAL A 373 44.13 -20.18 -9.61
C VAL A 373 43.51 -19.10 -10.48
N ARG A 374 43.25 -17.92 -9.89
CA ARG A 374 42.67 -16.78 -10.58
C ARG A 374 43.54 -16.47 -11.80
N PRO A 375 43.05 -16.58 -13.05
CA PRO A 375 43.88 -16.34 -14.22
C PRO A 375 44.44 -14.93 -14.14
N GLU A 376 45.76 -14.78 -14.29
CA GLU A 376 46.40 -13.46 -14.23
C GLU A 376 45.69 -12.50 -15.20
N ALA A 377 45.39 -11.30 -14.73
CA ALA A 377 44.67 -10.30 -15.51
C ALA A 377 45.50 -9.97 -16.76
N PRO A 378 44.89 -9.85 -17.96
CA PRO A 378 45.64 -9.50 -19.16
C PRO A 378 46.41 -8.20 -18.97
N ALA A 379 47.59 -8.09 -19.60
CA ALA A 379 48.38 -6.86 -19.54
C ALA A 379 47.52 -5.64 -19.96
N GLY A 380 47.39 -4.66 -19.06
CA GLY A 380 46.57 -3.47 -19.27
C GLY A 380 45.06 -3.61 -18.97
N PHE A 381 44.59 -4.71 -18.35
CA PHE A 381 43.17 -4.88 -17.98
C PHE A 381 42.60 -3.68 -17.21
N ASP A 382 43.29 -3.25 -16.14
CA ASP A 382 42.87 -2.10 -15.33
C ASP A 382 43.00 -0.76 -16.05
N ASP A 383 43.92 -0.64 -17.02
CA ASP A 383 44.09 0.57 -17.83
C ASP A 383 43.01 0.72 -18.90
N VAL A 384 42.61 -0.38 -19.55
CA VAL A 384 41.51 -0.40 -20.53
C VAL A 384 40.17 -0.16 -19.85
N LEU A 385 39.94 -0.76 -18.68
CA LEU A 385 38.68 -0.66 -17.93
C LEU A 385 38.67 0.48 -16.89
N LYS A 386 39.68 1.38 -16.90
CA LYS A 386 39.88 2.43 -15.90
C LYS A 386 38.69 3.39 -15.78
N GLY A 387 37.97 3.32 -14.66
CA GLY A 387 36.80 4.17 -14.38
C GLY A 387 35.50 3.67 -15.01
N LEU A 388 35.44 2.40 -15.40
CA LEU A 388 34.19 1.67 -15.57
C LEU A 388 33.67 1.16 -14.22
N PRO A 389 32.33 1.00 -14.05
CA PRO A 389 31.74 0.41 -12.85
C PRO A 389 32.22 -1.02 -12.59
N ASN A 390 32.22 -1.43 -11.33
CA ASN A 390 32.68 -2.76 -10.93
C ASN A 390 31.90 -3.88 -11.63
N SER A 391 30.58 -3.75 -11.80
CA SER A 391 29.75 -4.72 -12.53
C SER A 391 30.17 -4.94 -13.99
N VAL A 392 30.72 -3.91 -14.66
CA VAL A 392 31.27 -4.06 -16.02
C VAL A 392 32.61 -4.78 -15.99
N ARG A 393 33.44 -4.57 -14.96
CA ARG A 393 34.72 -5.29 -14.80
C ARG A 393 34.49 -6.76 -14.42
N GLU A 394 33.55 -7.01 -13.53
CA GLU A 394 33.11 -8.34 -13.10
C GLU A 394 32.56 -9.15 -14.29
N LEU A 395 31.76 -8.53 -15.17
CA LEU A 395 31.37 -9.13 -16.46
C LEU A 395 32.59 -9.54 -17.29
N PHE A 396 33.60 -8.67 -17.45
CA PHE A 396 34.78 -9.00 -18.25
C PHE A 396 35.62 -10.13 -17.64
N VAL A 397 35.74 -10.20 -16.31
CA VAL A 397 36.40 -11.31 -15.62
C VAL A 397 35.61 -12.61 -15.81
N ALA A 398 34.32 -12.63 -15.46
CA ALA A 398 33.49 -13.83 -15.52
C ALA A 398 33.33 -14.36 -16.95
N LEU A 399 33.13 -13.46 -17.92
CA LEU A 399 33.02 -13.85 -19.33
C LEU A 399 34.34 -14.40 -19.88
N ARG A 400 35.50 -13.85 -19.49
CA ARG A 400 36.82 -14.43 -19.84
C ARG A 400 36.96 -15.83 -19.26
N GLU A 401 36.63 -16.02 -17.98
CA GLU A 401 36.71 -17.31 -17.30
C GLU A 401 35.79 -18.36 -17.95
N ASP A 402 34.54 -18.01 -18.26
CA ASP A 402 33.59 -18.92 -18.91
C ASP A 402 33.94 -19.17 -20.39
N VAL A 403 34.60 -18.24 -21.11
CA VAL A 403 35.15 -18.48 -22.46
C VAL A 403 36.35 -19.42 -22.41
N ILE A 404 37.29 -19.22 -21.47
CA ILE A 404 38.44 -20.14 -21.26
C ILE A 404 37.95 -21.53 -20.86
N ALA A 405 36.89 -21.63 -20.05
CA ALA A 405 36.26 -22.88 -19.66
C ALA A 405 35.38 -23.50 -20.78
N GLY A 406 35.27 -22.89 -21.95
CA GLY A 406 34.41 -23.35 -23.06
C GLY A 406 32.90 -23.27 -22.80
N SER A 407 32.49 -22.67 -21.67
CA SER A 407 31.09 -22.52 -21.23
C SER A 407 30.37 -21.38 -21.95
N ALA A 408 31.12 -20.38 -22.43
CA ALA A 408 30.63 -19.26 -23.23
C ALA A 408 31.29 -19.23 -24.61
N LYS A 409 30.51 -18.92 -25.66
CA LYS A 409 31.00 -18.75 -27.03
C LYS A 409 30.98 -17.27 -27.42
N VAL A 410 32.12 -16.78 -27.89
CA VAL A 410 32.33 -15.44 -28.46
C VAL A 410 33.19 -15.59 -29.71
N GLU A 411 33.00 -14.72 -30.71
CA GLU A 411 33.65 -14.87 -32.02
C GLU A 411 34.30 -13.54 -32.45
N TRP A 412 35.46 -13.61 -33.08
CA TRP A 412 36.13 -12.45 -33.67
C TRP A 412 35.60 -12.22 -35.09
N ASN A 413 35.26 -10.97 -35.41
CA ASN A 413 35.06 -10.51 -36.79
C ASN A 413 36.16 -9.50 -37.18
N ASP A 414 36.16 -9.03 -38.43
CA ASP A 414 37.17 -8.09 -38.95
C ASP A 414 37.33 -6.83 -38.07
N LYS A 415 36.23 -6.40 -37.45
CA LYS A 415 36.10 -5.13 -36.72
C LYS A 415 36.30 -5.26 -35.21
N GLY A 416 36.09 -6.44 -34.62
CA GLY A 416 36.08 -6.60 -33.16
C GLY A 416 35.55 -7.95 -32.67
N LEU A 417 35.40 -8.08 -31.34
CA LEU A 417 34.86 -9.28 -30.71
C LEU A 417 33.34 -9.18 -30.60
N VAL A 418 32.62 -10.16 -31.12
CA VAL A 418 31.15 -10.26 -31.12
C VAL A 418 30.68 -11.01 -29.87
N ILE A 419 29.76 -10.38 -29.12
CA ILE A 419 29.16 -10.93 -27.91
C ILE A 419 27.63 -10.82 -28.02
N GLY A 420 26.93 -11.93 -27.85
CA GLY A 420 25.46 -11.96 -27.87
C GLY A 420 24.85 -11.21 -26.68
N LYS A 421 23.81 -10.40 -26.92
CA LYS A 421 23.12 -9.63 -25.86
C LYS A 421 22.47 -10.51 -24.79
N ARG A 422 22.06 -11.74 -25.15
CA ARG A 422 21.58 -12.76 -24.20
C ARG A 422 22.68 -13.26 -23.26
N LEU A 423 23.90 -13.44 -23.77
CA LEU A 423 25.06 -13.88 -23.01
C LEU A 423 25.49 -12.81 -22.00
N ILE A 424 25.42 -11.52 -22.36
CA ILE A 424 25.69 -10.43 -21.41
C ILE A 424 24.66 -10.44 -20.25
N GLY A 425 23.39 -10.71 -20.58
CA GLY A 425 22.31 -10.81 -19.60
C GLY A 425 22.48 -11.92 -18.55
N SER A 426 23.15 -13.03 -18.88
CA SER A 426 23.37 -14.12 -17.90
C SER A 426 24.38 -13.77 -16.80
N TYR A 427 25.17 -12.70 -16.97
CA TYR A 427 26.06 -12.17 -15.92
C TYR A 427 25.42 -11.00 -15.14
N GLY A 428 24.10 -10.82 -15.24
CA GLY A 428 23.36 -9.80 -14.48
C GLY A 428 23.53 -8.36 -14.98
N LEU A 429 24.20 -8.13 -16.11
CA LEU A 429 24.33 -6.81 -16.72
C LEU A 429 23.35 -6.63 -17.89
N ALA A 430 22.64 -5.51 -17.94
CA ALA A 430 21.84 -5.16 -19.11
C ALA A 430 22.74 -4.79 -20.30
N SER A 431 22.41 -5.29 -21.49
CA SER A 431 23.17 -5.00 -22.71
C SER A 431 23.20 -3.49 -23.05
N SER A 432 22.13 -2.76 -22.74
CA SER A 432 22.07 -1.29 -22.86
C SER A 432 23.07 -0.58 -21.94
N THR A 433 23.24 -1.04 -20.70
CA THR A 433 24.24 -0.51 -19.75
C THR A 433 25.66 -0.77 -20.26
N LEU A 434 25.92 -1.96 -20.82
CA LEU A 434 27.21 -2.24 -21.45
C LEU A 434 27.47 -1.32 -22.65
N VAL A 435 26.49 -1.18 -23.56
CA VAL A 435 26.56 -0.27 -24.72
C VAL A 435 26.87 1.16 -24.29
N GLU A 436 26.19 1.68 -23.27
CA GLU A 436 26.40 3.05 -22.78
C GLU A 436 27.83 3.25 -22.28
N HIS A 437 28.32 2.34 -21.43
CA HIS A 437 29.66 2.42 -20.87
C HIS A 437 30.77 2.20 -21.90
N MET A 438 30.61 1.25 -22.81
CA MET A 438 31.59 1.01 -23.89
C MET A 438 31.60 2.15 -24.90
N ARG A 439 30.45 2.72 -25.28
CA ARG A 439 30.35 3.87 -26.19
C ARG A 439 31.00 5.12 -25.58
N LYS A 440 30.78 5.40 -24.30
CA LYS A 440 31.42 6.51 -23.56
C LYS A 440 32.95 6.45 -23.52
N ARG A 441 33.56 5.29 -23.80
CA ARG A 441 35.02 5.07 -23.79
C ARG A 441 35.60 4.62 -25.14
N SER A 442 34.82 4.67 -26.21
CA SER A 442 35.22 4.19 -27.55
C SER A 442 35.69 2.72 -27.57
N LEU A 443 35.13 1.89 -26.69
CA LEU A 443 35.42 0.45 -26.57
C LEU A 443 34.42 -0.45 -27.31
N MET A 444 33.54 0.14 -28.12
CA MET A 444 32.53 -0.57 -28.93
C MET A 444 32.57 -0.06 -30.37
N VAL A 445 32.40 -0.97 -31.33
CA VAL A 445 32.41 -0.66 -32.79
C VAL A 445 31.00 -0.72 -33.37
N ALA A 446 30.17 -1.66 -32.92
CA ALA A 446 28.79 -1.81 -33.39
C ALA A 446 27.86 -2.31 -32.28
N ASP A 447 26.60 -1.91 -32.37
CA ASP A 447 25.49 -2.30 -31.49
C ASP A 447 24.40 -2.89 -32.40
N GLY A 448 24.37 -4.23 -32.52
CA GLY A 448 23.45 -4.95 -33.39
C GLY A 448 22.12 -5.25 -32.71
N SER A 449 21.18 -5.89 -33.42
CA SER A 449 19.87 -6.22 -32.83
C SER A 449 19.98 -7.33 -31.76
N THR A 450 20.88 -8.30 -31.96
CA THR A 450 21.05 -9.48 -31.10
C THR A 450 22.43 -9.57 -30.43
N ASP A 451 23.40 -8.79 -30.89
CA ASP A 451 24.82 -8.83 -30.52
C ASP A 451 25.43 -7.42 -30.34
N ILE A 452 26.64 -7.38 -29.79
CA ILE A 452 27.47 -6.19 -29.64
C ILE A 452 28.88 -6.53 -30.12
N THR A 453 29.47 -5.68 -30.95
CA THR A 453 30.88 -5.80 -31.36
C THR A 453 31.74 -4.86 -30.51
N LEU A 454 32.55 -5.42 -29.62
CA LEU A 454 33.55 -4.68 -28.84
C LEU A 454 34.75 -4.31 -29.71
N ALA A 455 35.36 -3.16 -29.44
CA ALA A 455 36.61 -2.76 -30.08
C ALA A 455 37.73 -3.76 -29.77
N PRO A 456 38.73 -3.96 -30.65
CA PRO A 456 39.77 -4.98 -30.45
C PRO A 456 40.47 -4.88 -29.10
N ARG A 457 40.75 -3.66 -28.63
CA ARG A 457 41.36 -3.36 -27.32
C ARG A 457 40.55 -3.87 -26.11
N ALA A 458 39.22 -3.96 -26.24
CA ALA A 458 38.35 -4.54 -25.22
C ALA A 458 38.12 -6.04 -25.45
N GLY A 459 37.96 -6.48 -26.69
CA GLY A 459 37.82 -7.90 -27.05
C GLY A 459 38.99 -8.77 -26.59
N GLN A 460 40.22 -8.26 -26.72
CA GLN A 460 41.46 -8.92 -26.28
C GLN A 460 41.51 -9.21 -24.77
N LEU A 461 40.69 -8.57 -23.95
CA LEU A 461 40.58 -8.87 -22.52
C LEU A 461 39.78 -10.15 -22.23
N ILE A 462 38.97 -10.62 -23.18
CA ILE A 462 38.05 -11.75 -23.05
C ILE A 462 38.58 -12.97 -23.83
N LEU A 463 39.05 -12.75 -25.06
CA LEU A 463 39.61 -13.77 -25.93
C LEU A 463 40.75 -13.15 -26.75
N GLU A 464 41.93 -13.78 -26.76
CA GLU A 464 43.03 -13.32 -27.62
C GLU A 464 42.63 -13.39 -29.11
N ARG A 465 43.10 -12.44 -29.92
CA ARG A 465 42.78 -12.44 -31.36
C ARG A 465 43.70 -13.48 -32.04
N PRO A 466 43.15 -14.49 -32.75
CA PRO A 466 43.98 -15.38 -33.56
C PRO A 466 44.72 -14.55 -34.63
N ALA A 467 45.97 -14.92 -34.88
CA ALA A 467 46.89 -14.23 -35.80
C ALA A 467 46.51 -14.40 -37.28
#